data_AF-A0A0L0G9H1-F1
#
_entry.id   AF-A0A0L0G9H1-F1
#
_cell.length_a   1.000
_cell.length_b   1.000
_cell.length_c   1.000
_cell.angle_alpha   90.00
_cell.angle_beta   90.00
_cell.angle_gamma   90.00
#
_symmetry.space_group_name_H-M   'P 1'
#
loop_
_entity.id
_entity.type
_entity.pdbx_description
1 polymer ?
#
loop_
_entity_poly.entity_id
_entity_poly.type
_entity_poly.pdbx_seq_one_letter_code
_entity_poly.pdbx_strand_id
1 'polypeptide(L)'
;MGVCIALLTLALAADASPAAGEVSEVVDNRHKDIYNMTYGEVAKARVWPEFQNLHASTNEWLLKPDTEINPDNNELKHYRKALEATRDYFDLFAFAYPYEVMEGQDAYRMIHKHIKNIHHDTGEMKDGRRMAIGEEEERILRDKISDELTAFSKGMNTTRWQKYLSRPLEHRMYRRSHYELSAIFWQSMPDEIPSETLTGMQNIAAMNQVYMRTAANNWIAVKDWSVEDLGRRFVEVHDVRKLVRAFNFTQGFFPEIWKDPAEGKALMVEALDFYDHYTQLKNPLELYTHFRSKGKTDKANEQKGLMNEQWIKLTQWQQSLPKKKRFSQLCEQMVNSMIDVPEVKVDSGLPSWAWGLISLFVVLAAGAMVIGCYKSVQSDWSRGGGYESIE
;
A
#
# COMPACT_ATOMS: atom_id res chain seq x y z
N MET A 1 -4.12 20.49 27.98
CA MET A 1 -4.96 20.56 26.77
C MET A 1 -4.35 19.69 25.68
N GLY A 2 -4.38 18.36 25.83
CA GLY A 2 -3.69 17.44 24.91
C GLY A 2 -4.39 16.09 24.67
N VAL A 3 -5.64 15.95 25.14
CA VAL A 3 -6.39 14.69 25.05
C VAL A 3 -7.57 14.80 24.06
N CYS A 4 -7.92 15.99 23.59
CA CYS A 4 -9.08 16.19 22.71
C CYS A 4 -8.80 16.04 21.20
N ILE A 5 -7.53 16.02 20.75
CA ILE A 5 -7.21 15.94 19.31
C ILE A 5 -7.27 14.49 18.80
N ALA A 6 -6.87 13.50 19.61
CA ALA A 6 -6.91 12.08 19.22
C ALA A 6 -8.34 11.53 19.04
N LEU A 7 -9.31 12.06 19.80
CA LEU A 7 -10.73 11.68 19.67
C LEU A 7 -11.41 12.29 18.42
N LEU A 8 -10.94 13.45 17.94
CA LEU A 8 -11.50 14.09 16.74
C LEU A 8 -11.05 13.40 15.43
N THR A 9 -9.86 12.80 15.40
CA THR A 9 -9.40 12.00 14.26
C THR A 9 -10.16 10.67 14.13
N LEU A 10 -10.54 10.06 15.26
CA LEU A 10 -11.38 8.87 15.31
C LEU A 10 -12.85 9.13 14.94
N ALA A 11 -13.39 10.30 15.27
CA ALA A 11 -14.72 10.72 14.80
C ALA A 11 -14.76 10.89 13.26
N LEU A 12 -13.70 11.43 12.66
CA LEU A 12 -13.60 11.60 11.20
C LEU A 12 -13.31 10.31 10.41
N ALA A 13 -12.90 9.22 11.09
CA ALA A 13 -12.80 7.88 10.53
C ALA A 13 -14.09 7.05 10.76
N ALA A 14 -14.86 7.36 11.81
CA ALA A 14 -16.17 6.75 12.09
C ALA A 14 -17.33 7.39 11.30
N ASP A 15 -17.23 8.68 10.93
CA ASP A 15 -18.22 9.41 10.11
C ASP A 15 -18.21 9.01 8.62
N ALA A 16 -17.38 8.05 8.23
CA ALA A 16 -17.49 7.37 6.93
C ALA A 16 -18.47 6.19 6.96
N SER A 17 -19.19 5.98 8.08
CA SER A 17 -20.37 5.11 8.09
C SER A 17 -21.52 5.86 7.41
N PRO A 18 -22.20 5.28 6.41
CA PRO A 18 -23.43 5.87 5.88
C PRO A 18 -24.41 6.07 7.04
N ALA A 19 -25.12 7.20 6.99
CA ALA A 19 -26.06 7.66 8.01
C ALA A 19 -26.86 6.49 8.60
N ALA A 20 -26.83 6.38 9.93
CA ALA A 20 -27.56 5.38 10.71
C ALA A 20 -29.08 5.64 10.61
N GLY A 21 -29.67 5.30 9.46
CA GLY A 21 -31.09 5.07 9.30
C GLY A 21 -31.35 3.57 9.37
N GLU A 22 -32.14 3.14 10.35
CA GLU A 22 -32.72 1.79 10.52
C GLU A 22 -32.06 0.66 9.71
N VAL A 23 -30.87 0.24 10.17
CA VAL A 23 -30.21 -0.93 9.63
C VAL A 23 -30.83 -2.17 10.26
N SER A 24 -31.93 -2.59 9.63
CA SER A 24 -32.68 -3.84 9.78
C SER A 24 -31.77 -5.08 9.91
N GLU A 25 -32.24 -6.11 10.64
CA GLU A 25 -31.67 -7.46 10.87
C GLU A 25 -30.98 -8.14 9.65
N VAL A 26 -31.19 -7.65 8.43
CA VAL A 26 -30.57 -8.10 7.17
C VAL A 26 -29.06 -7.77 7.09
N VAL A 27 -28.51 -6.84 7.87
CA VAL A 27 -27.05 -6.58 7.90
C VAL A 27 -26.30 -7.50 8.87
N ASP A 28 -26.94 -7.93 9.95
CA ASP A 28 -26.32 -8.83 10.95
C ASP A 28 -26.06 -10.24 10.36
N ASN A 29 -26.97 -10.74 9.50
CA ASN A 29 -26.75 -12.01 8.79
C ASN A 29 -25.66 -11.92 7.69
N ARG A 30 -25.48 -10.75 7.04
CA ARG A 30 -24.44 -10.57 6.01
C ARG A 30 -23.02 -10.55 6.59
N HIS A 31 -22.85 -10.11 7.84
CA HIS A 31 -21.53 -10.15 8.50
C HIS A 31 -21.12 -11.56 8.94
N LYS A 32 -22.06 -12.49 9.19
CA LYS A 32 -21.72 -13.88 9.55
C LYS A 32 -21.20 -14.69 8.36
N ASP A 33 -21.68 -14.40 7.16
CA ASP A 33 -21.29 -15.14 5.96
C ASP A 33 -19.89 -14.76 5.43
N ILE A 34 -19.39 -13.55 5.73
CA ILE A 34 -18.12 -13.05 5.17
C ILE A 34 -16.91 -13.90 5.59
N TYR A 35 -16.97 -14.57 6.74
CA TYR A 35 -15.90 -15.44 7.23
C TYR A 35 -15.74 -16.71 6.38
N ASN A 36 -16.80 -17.14 5.69
CA ASN A 36 -16.82 -18.34 4.85
C ASN A 36 -16.70 -18.02 3.36
N MET A 37 -16.84 -16.74 2.98
CA MET A 37 -16.66 -16.30 1.60
C MET A 37 -15.23 -16.52 1.14
N THR A 38 -15.05 -16.93 -0.10
CA THR A 38 -13.74 -16.94 -0.77
C THR A 38 -13.27 -15.52 -1.05
N TYR A 39 -12.00 -15.39 -1.47
CA TYR A 39 -11.43 -14.10 -1.86
C TYR A 39 -12.25 -13.36 -2.93
N GLY A 40 -12.69 -14.07 -3.97
CA GLY A 40 -13.48 -13.50 -5.04
C GLY A 40 -14.92 -13.18 -4.66
N GLU A 41 -15.53 -13.95 -3.75
CA GLU A 41 -16.86 -13.65 -3.22
C GLU A 41 -16.84 -12.34 -2.40
N VAL A 42 -15.80 -12.13 -1.58
CA VAL A 42 -15.60 -10.85 -0.87
C VAL A 42 -15.39 -9.71 -1.87
N ALA A 43 -14.56 -9.92 -2.92
CA ALA A 43 -14.37 -8.93 -3.97
C ALA A 43 -15.71 -8.53 -4.62
N LYS A 44 -16.56 -9.50 -4.94
CA LYS A 44 -17.88 -9.28 -5.54
C LYS A 44 -18.79 -8.47 -4.62
N ALA A 45 -18.78 -8.81 -3.34
CA ALA A 45 -19.62 -8.17 -2.33
C ALA A 45 -19.19 -6.73 -2.00
N ARG A 46 -17.90 -6.41 -2.15
CA ARG A 46 -17.33 -5.11 -1.73
C ARG A 46 -16.99 -4.18 -2.88
N VAL A 47 -16.31 -4.65 -3.92
CA VAL A 47 -15.77 -3.78 -4.99
C VAL A 47 -16.88 -3.18 -5.84
N TRP A 48 -17.84 -3.99 -6.29
CA TRP A 48 -18.88 -3.51 -7.20
C TRP A 48 -19.75 -2.38 -6.61
N PRO A 49 -20.27 -2.49 -5.37
CA PRO A 49 -20.99 -1.38 -4.73
C PRO A 49 -20.17 -0.08 -4.63
N GLU A 50 -18.87 -0.16 -4.33
CA GLU A 50 -18.00 1.02 -4.28
C GLU A 50 -17.90 1.72 -5.64
N PHE A 51 -17.79 0.96 -6.72
CA PHE A 51 -17.83 1.51 -8.07
C PHE A 51 -19.18 2.15 -8.42
N GLN A 52 -20.29 1.57 -7.97
CA GLN A 52 -21.62 2.16 -8.18
C GLN A 52 -21.76 3.50 -7.43
N ASN A 53 -21.31 3.55 -6.18
CA ASN A 53 -21.29 4.77 -5.37
C ASN A 53 -20.40 5.84 -6.00
N LEU A 54 -19.19 5.45 -6.41
CA LEU A 54 -18.25 6.34 -7.09
C LEU A 54 -18.85 6.89 -8.39
N HIS A 55 -19.48 6.04 -9.21
CA HIS A 55 -20.11 6.47 -10.46
C HIS A 55 -21.26 7.45 -10.24
N ALA A 56 -22.09 7.23 -9.22
CA ALA A 56 -23.13 8.18 -8.83
C ALA A 56 -22.52 9.54 -8.45
N SER A 57 -21.50 9.54 -7.58
CA SER A 57 -20.78 10.77 -7.23
C SER A 57 -20.10 11.43 -8.44
N THR A 58 -19.50 10.66 -9.36
CA THR A 58 -18.91 11.21 -10.59
C THR A 58 -19.96 11.92 -11.43
N ASN A 59 -21.16 11.35 -11.59
CA ASN A 59 -22.22 11.98 -12.37
C ASN A 59 -22.73 13.26 -11.71
N GLU A 60 -22.85 13.30 -10.38
CA GLU A 60 -23.16 14.54 -9.66
C GLU A 60 -22.09 15.61 -9.89
N TRP A 61 -20.81 15.23 -9.90
CA TRP A 61 -19.70 16.12 -10.18
C TRP A 61 -19.71 16.67 -11.61
N LEU A 62 -20.02 15.84 -12.60
CA LEU A 62 -20.12 16.26 -14.00
C LEU A 62 -21.27 17.24 -14.28
N LEU A 63 -22.27 17.30 -13.40
CA LEU A 63 -23.41 18.22 -13.52
C LEU A 63 -23.15 19.59 -12.88
N LYS A 64 -22.05 19.75 -12.13
CA LYS A 64 -21.73 21.02 -11.46
C LYS A 64 -21.22 22.04 -12.48
N PRO A 65 -21.67 23.30 -12.40
CA PRO A 65 -21.05 24.40 -13.15
C PRO A 65 -19.56 24.51 -12.83
N ASP A 66 -18.74 24.88 -13.81
CA ASP A 66 -17.29 25.04 -13.65
C ASP A 66 -16.90 25.97 -12.49
N THR A 67 -17.77 26.94 -12.18
CA THR A 67 -17.61 27.92 -11.09
C THR A 67 -17.83 27.33 -9.69
N GLU A 68 -18.45 26.15 -9.57
CA GLU A 68 -18.80 25.51 -8.28
C GLU A 68 -17.80 24.44 -7.82
N ILE A 69 -16.91 23.99 -8.71
CA ILE A 69 -15.81 23.10 -8.35
C ILE A 69 -14.77 23.92 -7.58
N ASN A 70 -15.00 24.13 -6.29
CA ASN A 70 -14.03 24.75 -5.40
C ASN A 70 -13.10 23.66 -4.80
N PRO A 71 -11.77 23.73 -5.02
CA PRO A 71 -10.84 22.71 -4.51
C PRO A 71 -10.70 22.68 -2.98
N ASP A 72 -11.07 23.76 -2.28
CA ASP A 72 -11.16 23.80 -0.81
C ASP A 72 -12.54 23.34 -0.29
N ASN A 73 -13.45 22.97 -1.19
CA ASN A 73 -14.74 22.43 -0.83
C ASN A 73 -14.55 21.06 -0.16
N ASN A 74 -15.24 20.87 0.96
CA ASN A 74 -15.37 19.56 1.60
C ASN A 74 -15.80 18.50 0.58
N GLU A 75 -16.63 18.84 -0.40
CA GLU A 75 -17.06 17.90 -1.45
C GLU A 75 -15.92 17.30 -2.26
N LEU A 76 -14.91 18.07 -2.70
CA LEU A 76 -13.78 17.51 -3.47
C LEU A 76 -12.99 16.55 -2.59
N LYS A 77 -12.82 16.90 -1.32
CA LYS A 77 -12.18 16.05 -0.33
C LYS A 77 -12.96 14.74 -0.13
N HIS A 78 -14.29 14.78 -0.05
CA HIS A 78 -15.14 13.58 0.05
C HIS A 78 -15.07 12.72 -1.21
N TYR A 79 -15.16 13.33 -2.39
CA TYR A 79 -15.05 12.63 -3.67
C TYR A 79 -13.68 11.95 -3.83
N ARG A 80 -12.59 12.64 -3.48
CA ARG A 80 -11.25 12.06 -3.48
C ARG A 80 -11.10 10.90 -2.51
N LYS A 81 -11.73 10.98 -1.33
CA LYS A 81 -11.75 9.85 -0.39
C LYS A 81 -12.52 8.66 -0.98
N ALA A 82 -13.65 8.88 -1.64
CA ALA A 82 -14.41 7.82 -2.31
C ALA A 82 -13.61 7.18 -3.46
N LEU A 83 -12.91 7.99 -4.26
CA LEU A 83 -11.97 7.53 -5.29
C LEU A 83 -10.84 6.69 -4.69
N GLU A 84 -10.20 7.16 -3.62
CA GLU A 84 -9.12 6.46 -2.93
C GLU A 84 -9.62 5.12 -2.38
N ALA A 85 -10.77 5.10 -1.70
CA ALA A 85 -11.38 3.87 -1.19
C ALA A 85 -11.72 2.88 -2.32
N THR A 86 -12.38 3.33 -3.39
CA THR A 86 -12.74 2.48 -4.54
C THR A 86 -11.50 1.88 -5.20
N ARG A 87 -10.47 2.70 -5.42
CA ARG A 87 -9.18 2.24 -5.94
C ARG A 87 -8.59 1.18 -5.03
N ASP A 88 -8.56 1.45 -3.73
CA ASP A 88 -7.88 0.59 -2.77
C ASP A 88 -8.59 -0.77 -2.63
N TYR A 89 -9.93 -0.81 -2.65
CA TYR A 89 -10.70 -2.06 -2.76
C TYR A 89 -10.36 -2.81 -4.04
N PHE A 90 -10.37 -2.13 -5.19
CA PHE A 90 -10.09 -2.77 -6.48
C PHE A 90 -8.67 -3.33 -6.54
N ASP A 91 -7.71 -2.58 -6.00
CA ASP A 91 -6.31 -2.96 -5.93
C ASP A 91 -6.06 -4.12 -4.96
N LEU A 92 -6.74 -4.12 -3.82
CA LEU A 92 -6.71 -5.24 -2.90
C LEU A 92 -7.14 -6.50 -3.66
N PHE A 93 -8.31 -6.51 -4.29
CA PHE A 93 -8.85 -7.69 -4.97
C PHE A 93 -8.34 -7.93 -6.40
N ALA A 94 -7.19 -7.35 -6.81
CA ALA A 94 -6.67 -7.47 -8.17
C ALA A 94 -6.53 -8.92 -8.68
N PHE A 95 -6.20 -9.87 -7.80
CA PHE A 95 -6.09 -11.30 -8.12
C PHE A 95 -7.44 -11.98 -8.40
N ALA A 96 -8.57 -11.41 -7.95
CA ALA A 96 -9.89 -11.98 -8.22
C ALA A 96 -10.38 -11.65 -9.65
N TYR A 97 -9.79 -10.64 -10.31
CA TYR A 97 -10.26 -10.17 -11.60
C TYR A 97 -9.51 -10.81 -12.77
N PRO A 98 -10.23 -11.30 -13.80
CA PRO A 98 -9.62 -11.94 -14.96
C PRO A 98 -8.78 -10.99 -15.81
N TYR A 99 -7.83 -11.58 -16.54
CA TYR A 99 -7.19 -10.91 -17.66
C TYR A 99 -8.19 -10.84 -18.82
N GLU A 100 -8.72 -9.66 -19.08
CA GLU A 100 -9.62 -9.40 -20.21
C GLU A 100 -9.08 -8.22 -21.02
N VAL A 101 -8.95 -8.37 -22.34
CA VAL A 101 -8.42 -7.29 -23.18
C VAL A 101 -9.55 -6.36 -23.61
N MET A 102 -9.62 -5.16 -23.03
CA MET A 102 -10.52 -4.07 -23.42
C MET A 102 -9.74 -2.97 -24.13
N GLU A 103 -10.17 -2.59 -25.34
CA GLU A 103 -9.53 -1.50 -26.10
C GLU A 103 -8.00 -1.69 -26.28
N GLY A 104 -7.57 -2.95 -26.43
CA GLY A 104 -6.15 -3.31 -26.59
C GLY A 104 -5.35 -3.30 -25.29
N GLN A 105 -5.98 -3.10 -24.13
CA GLN A 105 -5.34 -3.10 -22.81
C GLN A 105 -6.00 -4.11 -21.88
N ASP A 106 -5.29 -4.55 -20.84
CA ASP A 106 -5.93 -5.31 -19.75
C ASP A 106 -6.99 -4.46 -19.05
N ALA A 107 -8.17 -5.03 -18.83
CA ALA A 107 -9.34 -4.38 -18.26
C ALA A 107 -9.05 -3.77 -16.89
N TYR A 108 -8.39 -4.54 -16.01
CA TYR A 108 -7.98 -4.07 -14.69
C TYR A 108 -7.06 -2.85 -14.82
N ARG A 109 -6.01 -2.94 -15.65
CA ARG A 109 -5.08 -1.83 -15.88
C ARG A 109 -5.75 -0.59 -16.44
N MET A 110 -6.67 -0.74 -17.39
CA MET A 110 -7.41 0.37 -17.98
C MET A 110 -8.27 1.09 -16.93
N ILE A 111 -9.10 0.34 -16.19
CA ILE A 111 -9.97 0.89 -15.14
C ILE A 111 -9.13 1.54 -14.03
N HIS A 112 -8.08 0.85 -13.57
CA HIS A 112 -7.14 1.34 -12.56
C HIS A 112 -6.50 2.66 -12.98
N LYS A 113 -6.06 2.74 -14.24
CA LYS A 113 -5.44 3.94 -14.81
C LYS A 113 -6.38 5.15 -14.74
N HIS A 114 -7.65 4.99 -15.12
CA HIS A 114 -8.62 6.09 -15.04
C HIS A 114 -8.79 6.60 -13.60
N ILE A 115 -9.02 5.70 -12.64
CA ILE A 115 -9.18 6.09 -11.22
C ILE A 115 -7.90 6.78 -10.70
N LYS A 116 -6.73 6.23 -11.07
CA LYS A 116 -5.43 6.78 -10.67
C LYS A 116 -5.20 8.18 -11.27
N ASN A 117 -5.53 8.39 -12.55
CA ASN A 117 -5.42 9.67 -13.22
C ASN A 117 -6.32 10.72 -12.55
N ILE A 118 -7.60 10.40 -12.34
CA ILE A 118 -8.55 11.31 -11.66
C ILE A 118 -8.04 11.65 -10.25
N HIS A 119 -7.59 10.66 -9.48
CA HIS A 119 -7.06 10.89 -8.13
C HIS A 119 -5.77 11.74 -8.14
N HIS A 120 -4.90 11.55 -9.13
CA HIS A 120 -3.68 12.34 -9.29
C HIS A 120 -3.99 13.78 -9.65
N ASP A 121 -4.82 14.02 -10.66
CA ASP A 121 -5.12 15.36 -11.18
C ASP A 121 -5.93 16.19 -10.18
N THR A 122 -6.90 15.57 -9.49
CA THR A 122 -7.58 16.20 -8.33
C THR A 122 -6.64 16.43 -7.14
N GLY A 123 -5.54 15.68 -7.08
CA GLY A 123 -4.36 15.90 -6.24
C GLY A 123 -3.64 17.19 -6.58
N GLU A 124 -3.21 17.31 -7.83
CA GLU A 124 -2.50 18.46 -8.36
C GLU A 124 -3.33 19.74 -8.26
N MET A 125 -4.64 19.70 -8.54
CA MET A 125 -5.50 20.87 -8.38
C MET A 125 -5.54 21.38 -6.94
N LYS A 126 -5.54 20.47 -5.95
CA LYS A 126 -5.49 20.83 -4.53
C LYS A 126 -4.12 21.39 -4.13
N ASP A 127 -3.04 20.79 -4.60
CA ASP A 127 -1.69 21.18 -4.20
C ASP A 127 -1.17 22.40 -4.99
N GLY A 128 -1.54 22.55 -6.26
CA GLY A 128 -1.18 23.67 -7.13
C GLY A 128 -1.72 25.00 -6.60
N ARG A 129 -2.93 25.05 -6.04
CA ARG A 129 -3.41 26.27 -5.34
C ARG A 129 -2.63 26.60 -4.07
N ARG A 130 -2.11 25.61 -3.34
CA ARG A 130 -1.16 25.86 -2.23
C ARG A 130 0.14 26.50 -2.73
N MET A 131 0.46 26.26 -4.01
CA MET A 131 1.61 26.83 -4.70
C MET A 131 1.25 28.08 -5.54
N ALA A 132 0.01 28.58 -5.45
CA ALA A 132 -0.51 29.74 -6.19
C ALA A 132 -0.33 29.64 -7.72
N ILE A 133 -0.66 28.50 -8.32
CA ILE A 133 -0.74 28.35 -9.79
C ILE A 133 -1.68 29.39 -10.41
N GLY A 134 -1.39 29.83 -11.63
CA GLY A 134 -2.19 30.85 -12.33
C GLY A 134 -3.56 30.33 -12.78
N GLU A 135 -4.50 31.24 -13.07
CA GLU A 135 -5.87 30.88 -13.51
C GLU A 135 -5.89 29.97 -14.76
N GLU A 136 -4.94 30.18 -15.68
CA GLU A 136 -4.82 29.38 -16.90
C GLU A 136 -4.43 27.92 -16.60
N GLU A 137 -3.43 27.70 -15.73
CA GLU A 137 -2.99 26.36 -15.34
C GLU A 137 -4.10 25.62 -14.59
N GLU A 138 -4.84 26.36 -13.75
CA GLU A 138 -5.99 25.80 -13.06
C GLU A 138 -7.10 25.39 -14.02
N ARG A 139 -7.40 26.21 -15.04
CA ARG A 139 -8.38 25.85 -16.09
C ARG A 139 -7.97 24.58 -16.82
N ILE A 140 -6.71 24.48 -17.25
CA ILE A 140 -6.19 23.28 -17.92
C ILE A 140 -6.35 22.03 -17.05
N LEU A 141 -6.05 22.13 -15.75
CA LEU A 141 -6.24 21.01 -14.81
C LEU A 141 -7.73 20.63 -14.65
N ARG A 142 -8.64 21.62 -14.60
CA ARG A 142 -10.09 21.36 -14.54
C ARG A 142 -10.59 20.65 -15.77
N ASP A 143 -10.20 21.10 -16.96
CA ASP A 143 -10.59 20.49 -18.23
C ASP A 143 -10.11 19.04 -18.29
N LYS A 144 -8.84 18.80 -17.91
CA LYS A 144 -8.26 17.45 -17.83
C LYS A 144 -9.02 16.53 -16.87
N ILE A 145 -9.39 17.05 -15.68
CA ILE A 145 -10.20 16.30 -14.71
C ILE A 145 -11.57 15.97 -15.31
N SER A 146 -12.23 16.95 -15.95
CA SER A 146 -13.55 16.77 -16.58
C SER A 146 -13.53 15.71 -17.68
N ASP A 147 -12.49 15.72 -18.53
CA ASP A 147 -12.29 14.72 -19.58
C ASP A 147 -12.15 13.31 -18.99
N GLU A 148 -11.34 13.13 -17.94
CA GLU A 148 -11.15 11.84 -17.28
C GLU A 148 -12.41 11.37 -16.53
N LEU A 149 -13.15 12.27 -15.89
CA LEU A 149 -14.44 11.95 -15.26
C LEU A 149 -15.47 11.51 -16.31
N THR A 150 -15.52 12.19 -17.46
CA THR A 150 -16.39 11.84 -18.59
C THR A 150 -16.02 10.47 -19.16
N ALA A 151 -14.73 10.22 -19.36
CA ALA A 151 -14.23 8.92 -19.82
C ALA A 151 -14.60 7.79 -18.85
N PHE A 152 -14.39 8.01 -17.54
CA PHE A 152 -14.77 7.06 -16.49
C PHE A 152 -16.29 6.79 -16.48
N SER A 153 -17.12 7.84 -16.49
CA SER A 153 -18.59 7.68 -16.49
C SER A 153 -19.07 6.95 -17.74
N LYS A 154 -18.52 7.27 -18.91
CA LYS A 154 -18.82 6.56 -20.15
C LYS A 154 -18.42 5.08 -20.05
N GLY A 155 -17.23 4.79 -19.52
CA GLY A 155 -16.77 3.43 -19.24
C GLY A 155 -17.74 2.66 -18.35
N MET A 156 -18.11 3.24 -17.20
CA MET A 156 -19.08 2.68 -16.25
C MET A 156 -20.48 2.44 -16.83
N ASN A 157 -20.88 3.22 -17.82
CA ASN A 157 -22.15 3.03 -18.55
C ASN A 157 -22.07 1.92 -19.62
N THR A 158 -20.89 1.36 -19.91
CA THR A 158 -20.77 0.23 -20.83
C THR A 158 -21.11 -1.08 -20.14
N THR A 159 -21.86 -1.96 -20.83
CA THR A 159 -22.11 -3.33 -20.36
C THR A 159 -20.81 -4.09 -20.09
N ARG A 160 -19.72 -3.73 -20.78
CA ARG A 160 -18.44 -4.41 -20.68
C ARG A 160 -17.76 -4.16 -19.33
N TRP A 161 -17.64 -2.89 -18.90
CA TRP A 161 -17.09 -2.56 -17.58
C TRP A 161 -17.96 -3.11 -16.46
N GLN A 162 -19.28 -2.93 -16.57
CA GLN A 162 -20.23 -3.44 -15.57
C GLN A 162 -20.10 -4.95 -15.42
N LYS A 163 -20.02 -5.70 -16.54
CA LYS A 163 -19.82 -7.14 -16.53
C LYS A 163 -18.50 -7.55 -15.89
N TYR A 164 -17.42 -6.82 -16.17
CA TYR A 164 -16.11 -7.09 -15.59
C TYR A 164 -16.08 -6.87 -14.08
N LEU A 165 -16.50 -5.68 -13.64
CA LEU A 165 -16.47 -5.27 -12.23
C LEU A 165 -17.39 -6.11 -11.35
N SER A 166 -18.55 -6.54 -11.88
CA SER A 166 -19.52 -7.39 -11.17
C SER A 166 -19.19 -8.88 -11.16
N ARG A 167 -18.12 -9.32 -11.85
CA ARG A 167 -17.76 -10.73 -11.99
C ARG A 167 -16.30 -11.03 -11.66
N PRO A 168 -15.81 -10.69 -10.46
CA PRO A 168 -14.59 -11.32 -9.97
C PRO A 168 -14.81 -12.85 -9.90
N LEU A 169 -13.76 -13.63 -10.12
CA LEU A 169 -13.83 -15.08 -9.99
C LEU A 169 -13.84 -15.47 -8.52
N GLU A 170 -14.92 -16.10 -8.12
CA GLU A 170 -15.18 -16.52 -6.74
C GLU A 170 -14.14 -17.54 -6.27
N HIS A 171 -13.85 -18.59 -7.06
CA HIS A 171 -13.01 -19.71 -6.62
C HIS A 171 -11.65 -19.82 -7.32
N ARG A 172 -11.18 -18.77 -8.00
CA ARG A 172 -9.92 -18.80 -8.75
C ARG A 172 -9.18 -17.48 -8.67
N MET A 173 -7.86 -17.55 -8.72
CA MET A 173 -6.98 -16.38 -8.68
C MET A 173 -6.14 -16.24 -9.96
N TYR A 174 -6.06 -15.01 -10.46
CA TYR A 174 -5.22 -14.66 -11.61
C TYR A 174 -3.89 -14.12 -11.16
N ARG A 175 -2.81 -14.76 -11.61
CA ARG A 175 -1.48 -14.20 -11.47
C ARG A 175 -1.35 -12.97 -12.36
N ARG A 176 -0.91 -11.87 -11.77
CA ARG A 176 -0.58 -10.61 -12.43
C ARG A 176 0.88 -10.31 -12.17
N SER A 177 1.52 -9.57 -13.08
CA SER A 177 2.87 -9.06 -12.82
C SER A 177 2.82 -8.09 -11.65
N HIS A 178 3.72 -8.24 -10.67
CA HIS A 178 3.74 -7.37 -9.48
C HIS A 178 3.96 -5.89 -9.84
N TYR A 179 4.61 -5.60 -10.97
CA TYR A 179 4.76 -4.24 -11.51
C TYR A 179 3.45 -3.60 -11.98
N GLU A 180 2.43 -4.42 -12.25
CA GLU A 180 1.10 -3.98 -12.65
C GLU A 180 0.15 -3.82 -11.46
N LEU A 181 0.57 -4.25 -10.27
CA LEU A 181 -0.24 -4.20 -9.06
C LEU A 181 0.04 -2.94 -8.24
N SER A 182 -0.84 -2.70 -7.27
CA SER A 182 -0.73 -1.56 -6.36
C SER A 182 0.57 -1.56 -5.56
N ALA A 183 1.25 -0.41 -5.57
CA ALA A 183 2.41 -0.12 -4.73
C ALA A 183 2.11 -0.25 -3.22
N ILE A 184 0.84 -0.11 -2.84
CA ILE A 184 0.40 -0.17 -1.45
C ILE A 184 0.25 -1.62 -1.02
N PHE A 185 -0.36 -2.47 -1.86
CA PHE A 185 -0.75 -3.82 -1.43
C PHE A 185 0.15 -4.95 -1.91
N TRP A 186 0.51 -5.00 -3.19
CA TRP A 186 1.10 -6.22 -3.76
C TRP A 186 2.49 -6.00 -4.37
N GLN A 187 2.80 -4.80 -4.85
CA GLN A 187 4.09 -4.54 -5.50
C GLN A 187 5.27 -4.67 -4.52
N SER A 188 5.07 -4.35 -3.25
CA SER A 188 6.08 -4.44 -2.19
C SER A 188 6.27 -5.85 -1.64
N MET A 189 5.42 -6.81 -2.04
CA MET A 189 5.42 -8.18 -1.57
C MET A 189 5.21 -9.14 -2.76
N PRO A 190 6.17 -9.23 -3.71
CA PRO A 190 5.99 -9.95 -4.97
C PRO A 190 5.79 -11.46 -4.81
N ASP A 191 6.25 -12.02 -3.69
CA ASP A 191 6.11 -13.45 -3.37
C ASP A 191 4.81 -13.77 -2.62
N GLU A 192 4.08 -12.74 -2.18
CA GLU A 192 2.83 -12.89 -1.43
C GLU A 192 1.65 -12.77 -2.39
N ILE A 193 1.00 -13.89 -2.65
CA ILE A 193 -0.24 -13.95 -3.42
C ILE A 193 -1.35 -14.53 -2.54
N PRO A 194 -2.62 -14.11 -2.72
CA PRO A 194 -3.73 -14.79 -2.09
C PRO A 194 -3.73 -16.29 -2.42
N SER A 195 -4.26 -17.10 -1.51
CA SER A 195 -4.40 -18.55 -1.61
C SER A 195 -5.86 -18.96 -1.78
N GLU A 196 -6.13 -19.81 -2.77
CA GLU A 196 -7.47 -20.36 -3.06
C GLU A 196 -7.99 -21.27 -1.94
N THR A 197 -7.10 -21.77 -1.08
CA THR A 197 -7.44 -22.63 0.06
C THR A 197 -7.85 -21.86 1.31
N LEU A 198 -7.67 -20.53 1.30
CA LEU A 198 -8.04 -19.64 2.40
C LEU A 198 -9.35 -18.92 2.08
N THR A 199 -10.12 -18.61 3.11
CA THR A 199 -11.27 -17.70 2.97
C THR A 199 -10.79 -16.28 2.63
N GLY A 200 -11.70 -15.41 2.21
CA GLY A 200 -11.39 -14.02 1.89
C GLY A 200 -10.80 -13.28 3.10
N MET A 201 -11.41 -13.45 4.28
CA MET A 201 -10.89 -12.84 5.52
C MET A 201 -9.52 -13.40 5.90
N GLN A 202 -9.29 -14.71 5.75
CA GLN A 202 -7.98 -15.32 6.03
C GLN A 202 -6.90 -14.80 5.07
N ASN A 203 -7.22 -14.61 3.78
CA ASN A 203 -6.29 -14.00 2.82
C ASN A 203 -5.92 -12.56 3.22
N ILE A 204 -6.91 -11.74 3.61
CA ILE A 204 -6.67 -10.36 4.03
C ILE A 204 -5.88 -10.32 5.34
N ALA A 205 -6.18 -11.22 6.30
CA ALA A 205 -5.42 -11.37 7.53
C ALA A 205 -3.97 -11.80 7.26
N ALA A 206 -3.74 -12.79 6.39
CA ALA A 206 -2.40 -13.26 6.02
C ALA A 206 -1.55 -12.11 5.47
N MET A 207 -2.08 -11.37 4.50
CA MET A 207 -1.43 -10.19 3.93
C MET A 207 -1.10 -9.13 5.01
N ASN A 208 -2.04 -8.86 5.93
CA ASN A 208 -1.83 -7.92 7.02
C ASN A 208 -0.78 -8.37 8.05
N GLN A 209 -0.71 -9.68 8.31
CA GLN A 209 0.34 -10.26 9.14
C GLN A 209 1.71 -10.06 8.47
N VAL A 210 1.82 -10.22 7.15
CA VAL A 210 3.07 -9.95 6.42
C VAL A 210 3.44 -8.47 6.50
N TYR A 211 2.49 -7.53 6.35
CA TYR A 211 2.78 -6.10 6.52
C TYR A 211 3.38 -5.79 7.89
N MET A 212 2.76 -6.30 8.96
CA MET A 212 3.22 -6.01 10.33
C MET A 212 4.57 -6.67 10.65
N ARG A 213 4.79 -7.91 10.21
CA ARG A 213 6.10 -8.58 10.35
C ARG A 213 7.19 -7.84 9.59
N THR A 214 6.91 -7.45 8.35
CA THR A 214 7.87 -6.72 7.50
C THR A 214 8.15 -5.33 8.05
N ALA A 215 7.11 -4.61 8.50
CA ALA A 215 7.28 -3.30 9.11
C ALA A 215 8.12 -3.38 10.39
N ALA A 216 7.89 -4.40 11.25
CA ALA A 216 8.69 -4.62 12.45
C ALA A 216 10.16 -4.92 12.13
N ASN A 217 10.42 -5.79 11.14
CA ASN A 217 11.77 -6.13 10.70
C ASN A 217 12.49 -4.92 10.10
N ASN A 218 11.81 -4.17 9.24
CA ASN A 218 12.35 -2.95 8.65
C ASN A 218 12.63 -1.91 9.73
N TRP A 219 11.72 -1.71 10.70
CA TRP A 219 11.95 -0.82 11.84
C TRP A 219 13.19 -1.21 12.64
N ILE A 220 13.36 -2.49 12.96
CA ILE A 220 14.55 -3.00 13.67
C ILE A 220 15.82 -2.69 12.88
N ALA A 221 15.79 -2.84 11.56
CA ALA A 221 16.92 -2.59 10.70
C ALA A 221 17.28 -1.10 10.61
N VAL A 222 16.29 -0.20 10.62
CA VAL A 222 16.51 1.24 10.38
C VAL A 222 16.67 2.09 11.65
N LYS A 223 16.05 1.71 12.78
CA LYS A 223 15.92 2.57 13.98
C LYS A 223 17.25 3.12 14.52
N ASP A 224 18.35 2.39 14.30
CA ASP A 224 19.69 2.72 14.81
C ASP A 224 20.58 3.39 13.73
N TRP A 225 20.02 3.74 12.57
CA TRP A 225 20.75 4.40 11.48
C TRP A 225 21.14 5.83 11.82
N SER A 226 22.27 6.25 11.24
CA SER A 226 22.67 7.66 11.21
C SER A 226 21.76 8.47 10.30
N VAL A 227 21.74 9.78 10.48
CA VAL A 227 20.98 10.72 9.65
C VAL A 227 21.43 10.66 8.19
N GLU A 228 22.73 10.47 7.96
CA GLU A 228 23.32 10.28 6.65
C GLU A 228 22.76 9.04 5.96
N ASP A 229 22.62 7.94 6.70
CA ASP A 229 22.08 6.69 6.18
C ASP A 229 20.59 6.81 5.87
N LEU A 230 19.80 7.46 6.75
CA LEU A 230 18.38 7.76 6.50
C LEU A 230 18.18 8.53 5.18
N GLY A 231 19.03 9.53 4.92
CA GLY A 231 18.96 10.32 3.70
C GLY A 231 19.44 9.56 2.44
N ARG A 232 20.35 8.60 2.57
CA ARG A 232 20.83 7.77 1.44
C ARG A 232 19.85 6.64 1.11
N ARG A 233 19.22 6.06 2.13
CA ARG A 233 18.36 4.89 2.10
C ARG A 233 16.91 5.27 2.38
N PHE A 234 16.49 6.33 1.71
CA PHE A 234 15.20 6.97 1.95
C PHE A 234 14.03 6.02 1.65
N VAL A 235 14.21 5.10 0.69
CA VAL A 235 13.19 4.13 0.28
C VAL A 235 12.86 3.20 1.43
N GLU A 236 13.87 2.64 2.10
CA GLU A 236 13.71 1.71 3.21
C GLU A 236 13.03 2.38 4.42
N VAL A 237 13.34 3.66 4.68
CA VAL A 237 12.66 4.46 5.71
C VAL A 237 11.19 4.68 5.31
N HIS A 238 10.91 4.94 4.03
CA HIS A 238 9.55 5.12 3.53
C HIS A 238 8.71 3.85 3.58
N ASP A 239 9.35 2.68 3.40
CA ASP A 239 8.67 1.39 3.35
C ASP A 239 8.06 1.00 4.71
N VAL A 240 8.70 1.31 5.85
CA VAL A 240 8.08 1.14 7.18
C VAL A 240 6.73 1.90 7.24
N ARG A 241 6.73 3.17 6.81
CA ARG A 241 5.53 4.02 6.82
C ARG A 241 4.45 3.50 5.87
N LYS A 242 4.84 3.05 4.67
CA LYS A 242 3.92 2.49 3.67
C LYS A 242 3.22 1.24 4.19
N LEU A 243 3.96 0.33 4.82
CA LEU A 243 3.41 -0.93 5.35
C LEU A 243 2.41 -0.66 6.47
N VAL A 244 2.73 0.26 7.40
CA VAL A 244 1.78 0.68 8.45
C VAL A 244 0.55 1.36 7.83
N ARG A 245 0.72 2.18 6.80
CA ARG A 245 -0.40 2.81 6.09
C ARG A 245 -1.29 1.77 5.37
N ALA A 246 -0.70 0.81 4.67
CA ALA A 246 -1.42 -0.25 3.96
C ALA A 246 -2.24 -1.09 4.94
N PHE A 247 -1.63 -1.43 6.07
CA PHE A 247 -2.30 -2.08 7.19
C PHE A 247 -3.47 -1.23 7.72
N ASN A 248 -3.24 0.05 8.02
CA ASN A 248 -4.26 0.99 8.50
C ASN A 248 -5.47 1.11 7.57
N PHE A 249 -5.26 1.06 6.25
CA PHE A 249 -6.36 1.08 5.30
C PHE A 249 -7.17 -0.21 5.29
N THR A 250 -6.50 -1.36 5.15
CA THR A 250 -7.21 -2.64 4.93
C THR A 250 -8.11 -3.02 6.09
N GLN A 251 -7.70 -2.81 7.34
CA GLN A 251 -8.57 -3.08 8.47
C GLN A 251 -9.72 -2.09 8.66
N GLY A 252 -9.59 -0.86 8.14
CA GLY A 252 -10.70 0.09 8.11
C GLY A 252 -11.83 -0.43 7.23
N PHE A 253 -11.47 -1.20 6.20
CA PHE A 253 -12.40 -1.90 5.32
C PHE A 253 -12.84 -3.25 5.87
N PHE A 254 -11.97 -3.96 6.59
CA PHE A 254 -12.16 -5.33 7.05
C PHE A 254 -11.83 -5.48 8.55
N PRO A 255 -12.64 -4.93 9.46
CA PRO A 255 -12.48 -5.17 10.89
C PRO A 255 -12.65 -6.65 11.27
N GLU A 256 -13.26 -7.46 10.40
CA GLU A 256 -13.46 -8.90 10.61
C GLU A 256 -12.17 -9.73 10.60
N ILE A 257 -11.01 -9.15 10.28
CA ILE A 257 -9.71 -9.84 10.38
C ILE A 257 -9.24 -10.01 11.82
N TRP A 258 -9.89 -9.37 12.79
CA TRP A 258 -9.53 -9.43 14.21
C TRP A 258 -10.29 -10.55 14.94
N LYS A 259 -9.60 -11.27 15.84
CA LYS A 259 -10.24 -12.24 16.75
C LYS A 259 -11.22 -11.54 17.69
N ASP A 260 -10.79 -10.39 18.24
CA ASP A 260 -11.60 -9.46 19.01
C ASP A 260 -11.54 -8.06 18.35
N PRO A 261 -12.64 -7.57 17.76
CA PRO A 261 -12.68 -6.24 17.14
C PRO A 261 -12.33 -5.09 18.08
N ALA A 262 -12.64 -5.19 19.38
CA ALA A 262 -12.34 -4.14 20.35
C ALA A 262 -10.84 -4.08 20.65
N GLU A 263 -10.19 -5.24 20.80
CA GLU A 263 -8.74 -5.34 20.94
C GLU A 263 -8.03 -4.83 19.67
N GLY A 264 -8.48 -5.27 18.49
CA GLY A 264 -7.94 -4.80 17.22
C GLY A 264 -7.99 -3.27 17.09
N LYS A 265 -9.12 -2.67 17.46
CA LYS A 265 -9.29 -1.21 17.51
C LYS A 265 -8.34 -0.54 18.50
N ALA A 266 -8.10 -1.13 19.67
CA ALA A 266 -7.18 -0.57 20.67
C ALA A 266 -5.72 -0.61 20.20
N LEU A 267 -5.26 -1.75 19.68
CA LEU A 267 -3.92 -1.90 19.09
C LEU A 267 -3.71 -0.91 17.94
N MET A 268 -4.78 -0.62 17.21
CA MET A 268 -4.75 0.33 16.12
C MET A 268 -4.50 1.77 16.50
N VAL A 269 -5.08 2.21 17.61
CA VAL A 269 -4.79 3.55 18.12
C VAL A 269 -3.30 3.68 18.44
N GLU A 270 -2.68 2.61 18.98
CA GLU A 270 -1.24 2.61 19.25
C GLU A 270 -0.40 2.60 17.96
N ALA A 271 -0.82 1.86 16.93
CA ALA A 271 -0.13 1.83 15.63
C ALA A 271 -0.23 3.18 14.88
N LEU A 272 -1.37 3.86 15.00
CA LEU A 272 -1.58 5.21 14.46
C LEU A 272 -0.72 6.24 15.18
N ASP A 273 -0.54 6.13 16.50
CA ASP A 273 0.36 7.03 17.25
C ASP A 273 1.82 6.88 16.77
N PHE A 274 2.27 5.64 16.52
CA PHE A 274 3.57 5.41 15.87
C PHE A 274 3.63 6.03 14.47
N TYR A 275 2.61 5.81 13.64
CA TYR A 275 2.53 6.36 12.29
C TYR A 275 2.59 7.89 12.27
N ASP A 276 1.92 8.57 13.20
CA ASP A 276 1.87 10.03 13.30
C ASP A 276 3.24 10.59 13.68
N HIS A 277 3.92 10.01 14.68
CA HIS A 277 5.29 10.37 15.03
C HIS A 277 6.25 10.11 13.85
N TYR A 278 6.10 8.98 13.16
CA TYR A 278 6.92 8.63 12.01
C TYR A 278 6.70 9.59 10.83
N THR A 279 5.47 10.06 10.63
CA THR A 279 5.11 10.94 9.51
C THR A 279 5.77 12.32 9.61
N GLN A 280 6.17 12.76 10.81
CA GLN A 280 6.93 14.00 11.01
C GLN A 280 8.27 14.00 10.25
N LEU A 281 8.84 12.82 9.96
CA LEU A 281 10.07 12.67 9.18
C LEU A 281 9.88 12.84 7.68
N LYS A 282 8.65 12.65 7.17
CA LYS A 282 8.37 12.59 5.73
C LYS A 282 8.87 13.85 5.01
N ASN A 283 8.42 15.02 5.47
CA ASN A 283 8.69 16.27 4.78
C ASN A 283 10.18 16.64 4.81
N PRO A 284 10.88 16.60 5.96
CA PRO A 284 12.33 16.85 5.99
C PRO A 284 13.12 15.90 5.09
N LEU A 285 12.75 14.61 5.04
CA LEU A 285 13.43 13.59 4.25
C LEU A 285 13.22 13.76 2.73
N GLU A 286 12.00 14.09 2.31
CA GLU A 286 11.68 14.43 0.92
C GLU A 286 12.38 15.72 0.47
N LEU A 287 12.35 16.77 1.30
CA LEU A 287 13.00 18.06 1.01
C LEU A 287 14.53 17.96 1.02
N TYR A 288 15.12 17.17 1.92
CA TYR A 288 16.55 16.89 1.94
C TYR A 288 17.02 16.29 0.61
N THR A 289 16.34 15.22 0.16
CA THR A 289 16.63 14.55 -1.11
C THR A 289 16.47 15.51 -2.29
N HIS A 290 15.39 16.30 -2.30
CA HIS A 290 15.14 17.31 -3.32
C HIS A 290 16.25 18.37 -3.36
N PHE A 291 16.57 19.04 -2.25
CA PHE A 291 17.58 20.11 -2.23
C PHE A 291 18.98 19.61 -2.54
N ARG A 292 19.33 18.41 -2.07
CA ARG A 292 20.61 17.77 -2.38
C ARG A 292 20.74 17.50 -3.88
N SER A 293 19.70 16.94 -4.53
CA SER A 293 19.71 16.71 -5.98
C SER A 293 19.81 17.99 -6.82
N LYS A 294 19.41 19.14 -6.27
CA LYS A 294 19.50 20.46 -6.91
C LYS A 294 20.77 21.23 -6.53
N GLY A 295 21.69 20.64 -5.76
CA GLY A 295 22.92 21.29 -5.31
C GLY A 295 22.71 22.45 -4.31
N LYS A 296 21.53 22.54 -3.67
CA LYS A 296 21.19 23.58 -2.70
C LYS A 296 21.67 23.17 -1.30
N THR A 297 22.98 23.19 -1.07
CA THR A 297 23.63 22.62 0.12
C THR A 297 23.12 23.19 1.45
N ASP A 298 22.95 24.51 1.56
CA ASP A 298 22.50 25.13 2.83
C ASP A 298 21.09 24.66 3.22
N LYS A 299 20.17 24.65 2.27
CA LYS A 299 18.80 24.14 2.47
C LYS A 299 18.78 22.65 2.76
N ALA A 300 19.63 21.87 2.09
CA ALA A 300 19.76 20.45 2.39
C ALA A 300 20.27 20.23 3.83
N ASN A 301 21.25 21.01 4.29
CA ASN A 301 21.77 20.90 5.65
C ASN A 301 20.74 21.30 6.72
N GLU A 302 19.91 22.31 6.45
CA GLU A 302 18.77 22.67 7.30
C GLU A 302 17.79 21.49 7.44
N GLN A 303 17.38 20.88 6.33
CA GLN A 303 16.47 19.73 6.36
C GLN A 303 17.10 18.50 7.01
N LYS A 304 18.41 18.31 6.86
CA LYS A 304 19.17 17.26 7.55
C LYS A 304 19.12 17.46 9.08
N GLY A 305 19.25 18.70 9.56
CA GLY A 305 19.11 19.03 10.97
C GLY A 305 17.73 18.70 11.53
N LEU A 306 16.67 19.11 10.82
CA LEU A 306 15.28 18.78 11.17
C LEU A 306 15.04 17.27 11.15
N MET A 307 15.54 16.56 10.14
CA MET A 307 15.44 15.10 10.05
C MET A 307 16.11 14.42 11.24
N ASN A 308 17.31 14.86 11.65
CA ASN A 308 17.99 14.35 12.83
C ASN A 308 17.17 14.56 14.11
N GLU A 309 16.67 15.78 14.32
CA GLU A 309 15.88 16.12 15.49
C GLU A 309 14.63 15.23 15.60
N GLN A 310 13.90 15.08 14.50
CA GLN A 310 12.69 14.25 14.47
C GLN A 310 13.01 12.76 14.65
N TRP A 311 14.13 12.29 14.11
CA TRP A 311 14.55 10.89 14.25
C TRP A 311 14.92 10.55 15.70
N ILE A 312 15.69 11.44 16.34
CA ILE A 312 16.04 11.32 17.76
C ILE A 312 14.76 11.33 18.61
N LYS A 313 13.82 12.25 18.35
CA LYS A 313 12.54 12.29 19.07
C LYS A 313 11.75 10.99 18.93
N LEU A 314 11.59 10.48 17.71
CA LEU A 314 10.89 9.22 17.44
C LEU A 314 11.53 8.03 18.17
N THR A 315 12.85 7.89 18.07
CA THR A 315 13.59 6.76 18.66
C THR A 315 13.61 6.83 20.19
N GLN A 316 13.83 8.00 20.78
CA GLN A 316 13.75 8.22 22.22
C GLN A 316 12.35 7.97 22.76
N TRP A 317 11.32 8.46 22.07
CA TRP A 317 9.93 8.18 22.41
C TRP A 317 9.67 6.67 22.42
N GLN A 318 10.06 5.94 21.38
CA GLN A 318 9.95 4.47 21.34
C GLN A 318 10.70 3.78 22.48
N GLN A 319 11.87 4.28 22.87
CA GLN A 319 12.62 3.72 24.00
C GLN A 319 11.93 3.97 25.35
N SER A 320 11.25 5.11 25.49
CA SER A 320 10.51 5.51 26.69
C SER A 320 9.22 4.70 26.92
N LEU A 321 8.67 4.08 25.86
CA LEU A 321 7.49 3.24 25.96
C LEU A 321 7.78 1.92 26.70
N PRO A 322 6.78 1.37 27.43
CA PRO A 322 6.86 0.00 27.94
C PRO A 322 7.23 -0.99 26.82
N LYS A 323 8.03 -2.02 27.11
CA LYS A 323 8.52 -2.97 26.09
C LYS A 323 7.40 -3.52 25.19
N LYS A 324 6.23 -3.81 25.76
CA LYS A 324 5.06 -4.29 25.02
C LYS A 324 4.45 -3.27 24.04
N LYS A 325 4.66 -1.97 24.25
CA LYS A 325 4.15 -0.90 23.37
C LYS A 325 5.17 -0.43 22.34
N ARG A 326 6.39 -0.97 22.37
CA ARG A 326 7.39 -0.69 21.34
C ARG A 326 6.94 -1.28 20.01
N PHE A 327 7.21 -0.58 18.92
CA PHE A 327 6.62 -0.86 17.62
C PHE A 327 6.77 -2.31 17.17
N SER A 328 7.96 -2.93 17.32
CA SER A 328 8.15 -4.35 16.95
C SER A 328 7.27 -5.30 17.78
N GLN A 329 7.13 -5.06 19.08
CA GLN A 329 6.28 -5.85 19.98
C GLN A 329 4.78 -5.57 19.74
N LEU A 330 4.44 -4.35 19.36
CA LEU A 330 3.09 -3.96 18.97
C LEU A 330 2.68 -4.71 17.69
N CYS A 331 3.53 -4.72 16.66
CA CYS A 331 3.30 -5.49 15.44
C CYS A 331 3.10 -6.98 15.74
N GLU A 332 3.89 -7.57 16.63
CA GLU A 332 3.73 -8.97 17.06
C GLU A 332 2.38 -9.21 17.74
N GLN A 333 1.96 -8.33 18.66
CA GLN A 333 0.63 -8.40 19.28
C GLN A 333 -0.49 -8.31 18.24
N MET A 334 -0.37 -7.40 17.27
CA MET A 334 -1.33 -7.25 16.19
C MET A 334 -1.44 -8.53 15.36
N VAL A 335 -0.31 -9.11 14.96
CA VAL A 335 -0.31 -10.40 14.24
C VAL A 335 -1.01 -11.50 15.05
N ASN A 336 -0.73 -11.60 16.36
CA ASN A 336 -1.32 -12.63 17.21
C ASN A 336 -2.83 -12.42 17.48
N SER A 337 -3.30 -11.18 17.38
CA SER A 337 -4.70 -10.78 17.61
C SER A 337 -5.58 -10.91 16.36
N MET A 338 -4.98 -11.10 15.18
CA MET A 338 -5.73 -11.40 13.95
C MET A 338 -6.22 -12.85 13.94
N ILE A 339 -7.25 -13.13 13.15
CA ILE A 339 -7.79 -14.48 12.94
C ILE A 339 -6.69 -15.45 12.50
N ASP A 340 -6.86 -16.72 12.89
CA ASP A 340 -5.88 -17.74 12.58
C ASP A 340 -5.85 -18.02 11.08
N VAL A 341 -4.66 -17.86 10.50
CA VAL A 341 -4.38 -18.24 9.12
C VAL A 341 -3.73 -19.62 9.17
N PRO A 342 -4.41 -20.68 8.70
CA PRO A 342 -3.82 -22.00 8.68
C PRO A 342 -2.55 -21.95 7.84
N GLU A 343 -1.48 -22.60 8.30
CA GLU A 343 -0.27 -22.74 7.50
C GLU A 343 -0.64 -23.41 6.19
N VAL A 344 -0.55 -22.65 5.10
CA VAL A 344 -0.66 -23.20 3.76
C VAL A 344 0.59 -24.04 3.57
N LYS A 345 0.50 -25.33 3.87
CA LYS A 345 1.52 -26.29 3.45
C LYS A 345 1.58 -26.17 1.94
N VAL A 346 2.64 -25.55 1.44
CA VAL A 346 3.00 -25.63 0.04
C VAL A 346 3.34 -27.09 -0.16
N ASP A 347 2.34 -27.89 -0.49
CA ASP A 347 2.50 -29.28 -0.83
C ASP A 347 3.25 -29.25 -2.15
N SER A 348 4.57 -29.22 -2.05
CA SER A 348 5.48 -28.95 -3.17
C SER A 348 5.37 -30.02 -4.28
N GLY A 349 4.46 -30.99 -4.14
CA GLY A 349 4.38 -32.23 -4.91
C GLY A 349 5.61 -33.11 -4.73
N LEU A 350 6.62 -32.60 -4.03
CA LEU A 350 7.92 -33.17 -3.86
C LEU A 350 8.03 -33.69 -2.42
N PRO A 351 8.32 -34.98 -2.24
CA PRO A 351 8.57 -35.52 -0.92
C PRO A 351 9.77 -34.79 -0.28
N SER A 352 9.79 -34.68 1.06
CA SER A 352 10.78 -33.89 1.80
C SER A 352 12.25 -34.18 1.46
N TRP A 353 12.58 -35.40 1.02
CA TRP A 353 13.92 -35.76 0.55
C TRP A 353 14.34 -35.04 -0.73
N ALA A 354 13.41 -34.68 -1.60
CA ALA A 354 13.69 -33.99 -2.86
C ALA A 354 14.19 -32.55 -2.62
N TRP A 355 13.72 -31.88 -1.56
CA TRP A 355 14.29 -30.59 -1.14
C TRP A 355 15.73 -30.72 -0.67
N GLY A 356 16.08 -31.79 0.05
CA GLY A 356 17.46 -32.09 0.40
C GLY A 356 18.36 -32.26 -0.83
N LEU A 357 17.85 -32.89 -1.90
CA LEU A 357 18.58 -33.02 -3.16
C LEU A 357 18.69 -31.70 -3.92
N ILE A 358 17.63 -30.88 -3.97
CA ILE A 358 17.67 -29.55 -4.61
C ILE A 358 18.69 -28.66 -3.90
N SER A 359 18.69 -28.63 -2.57
CA SER A 359 19.69 -27.87 -1.79
C SER A 359 21.11 -28.38 -2.04
N LEU A 360 21.32 -29.70 -2.09
CA LEU A 360 22.62 -30.28 -2.42
C LEU A 360 23.07 -29.88 -3.84
N PHE A 361 22.18 -29.91 -4.82
CA PHE A 361 22.48 -29.50 -6.19
C PHE A 361 22.84 -28.01 -6.29
N VAL A 362 22.13 -27.13 -5.59
CA VAL A 362 22.44 -25.69 -5.55
C VAL A 362 23.81 -25.45 -4.91
N VAL A 363 24.11 -26.13 -3.80
CA VAL A 363 25.43 -26.04 -3.13
C VAL A 363 26.55 -26.54 -4.04
N LEU A 364 26.36 -27.67 -4.74
CA LEU A 364 27.34 -28.22 -5.67
C LEU A 364 27.56 -27.31 -6.88
N ALA A 365 26.48 -26.73 -7.44
CA ALA A 365 26.57 -25.79 -8.55
C ALA A 365 27.30 -24.49 -8.15
N ALA A 366 26.99 -23.96 -6.97
CA ALA A 366 27.70 -22.80 -6.42
C ALA A 366 29.19 -23.11 -6.17
N GLY A 367 29.51 -24.28 -5.60
CA GLY A 367 30.89 -24.72 -5.41
C GLY A 367 31.65 -24.88 -6.72
N ALA A 368 31.03 -25.45 -7.75
CA ALA A 368 31.64 -25.58 -9.08
C ALA A 368 31.91 -24.21 -9.74
N MET A 369 31.00 -23.24 -9.58
CA MET A 369 31.21 -21.87 -10.05
C MET A 369 32.40 -21.20 -9.35
N VAL A 370 32.50 -21.31 -8.02
CA VAL A 370 33.62 -20.73 -7.25
C VAL A 370 34.95 -21.34 -7.69
N ILE A 371 35.02 -22.66 -7.90
CA ILE A 371 36.23 -23.33 -8.40
C ILE A 371 36.57 -22.87 -9.82
N GLY A 372 35.57 -22.70 -10.69
CA GLY A 372 35.74 -22.17 -12.04
C GLY A 372 36.32 -20.76 -12.04
N CYS A 373 35.75 -19.86 -11.25
CA CYS A 373 36.25 -18.49 -11.09
C CYS A 373 37.68 -18.47 -10.53
N TYR A 374 37.98 -19.30 -9.53
CA TYR A 374 39.34 -19.39 -8.96
C TYR A 374 40.38 -19.83 -9.99
N LYS A 375 40.07 -20.84 -10.81
CA LYS A 375 40.96 -21.29 -11.90
C LYS A 375 41.15 -20.24 -12.99
N SER A 376 40.12 -19.46 -13.30
CA SER A 376 40.23 -18.35 -14.26
C SER A 376 41.18 -17.26 -13.74
N VAL A 377 41.07 -16.89 -12.46
CA VAL A 377 41.95 -15.87 -11.85
C VAL A 377 43.40 -16.36 -11.76
N GLN A 378 43.64 -17.63 -11.43
CA GLN A 378 44.99 -18.21 -11.46
C GLN A 378 45.59 -18.26 -12.88
N SER A 379 44.77 -18.57 -13.90
CA SER A 379 45.18 -18.54 -15.30
C SER A 379 45.69 -17.15 -15.69
N ASP A 380 44.96 -16.10 -15.33
CA ASP A 380 45.34 -14.73 -15.68
C ASP A 380 46.57 -14.25 -14.91
N TRP A 381 46.74 -14.66 -13.66
CA TRP A 381 47.97 -14.40 -12.89
C TRP A 381 49.19 -15.11 -13.46
N SER A 382 49.03 -16.33 -13.97
CA SER A 382 50.14 -17.08 -14.58
C SER A 382 50.57 -16.55 -15.96
N ARG A 383 49.74 -15.69 -16.59
CA ARG A 383 50.03 -15.07 -17.90
C ARG A 383 50.54 -13.62 -17.81
N GLY A 384 50.51 -12.99 -16.63
CA GLY A 384 50.91 -11.60 -16.41
C GLY A 384 52.36 -11.36 -15.97
N GLY A 385 53.26 -12.33 -16.15
CA GLY A 385 54.67 -12.22 -15.78
C GLY A 385 55.53 -11.62 -16.89
N GLY A 386 55.47 -10.30 -17.07
CA GLY A 386 56.30 -9.58 -18.03
C GLY A 386 56.30 -8.07 -17.78
N TYR A 387 56.61 -7.64 -16.56
CA TYR A 387 56.96 -6.24 -16.31
C TYR A 387 58.43 -6.05 -16.66
N GLU A 388 58.68 -5.54 -17.87
CA GLU A 388 59.95 -4.92 -18.21
C GLU A 388 60.15 -3.68 -17.33
N SER A 389 61.27 -3.65 -16.61
CA SER A 389 61.75 -2.48 -15.89
C SER A 389 62.19 -1.41 -16.89
N ILE A 390 61.57 -0.23 -16.84
CA ILE A 390 62.06 0.96 -17.54
C ILE A 390 62.86 1.78 -16.53
N GLU A 391 64.16 1.96 -16.81
CA GLU A 391 65.03 3.01 -16.24
C GLU A 391 64.71 4.39 -16.81
#